data_AF-Q6T6B3-F1
#
_entry.id   AF-Q6T6B3-F1
#
_cell.length_a   1.000
_cell.length_b   1.000
_cell.length_c   1.000
_cell.angle_alpha   90.00
_cell.angle_beta   90.00
_cell.angle_gamma   90.00
#
_symmetry.space_group_name_H-M   'P 1'
#
loop_
_entity.id
_entity.type
_entity.pdbx_description
1 polymer ?
#
loop_
_entity_poly.entity_id
_entity_poly.type
_entity_poly.pdbx_seq_one_letter_code
_entity_poly.pdbx_strand_id
1 'polypeptide(L)' 'LLARDCEDHSFSIVIETVQCADDPDAVCTRSVTVR' A
#
# COMPACT_ATOMS: atom_id res chain seq x y z
N LEU A 1 2.59 -0.31 2.68
CA LEU A 1 2.61 1.17 2.85
C LEU A 1 1.29 1.63 3.43
N LEU A 2 1.30 2.72 4.21
CA LEU A 2 0.10 3.38 4.72
C LEU A 2 0.09 4.83 4.24
N ALA A 3 -0.99 5.25 3.59
CA ALA A 3 -1.29 6.65 3.34
C ALA A 3 -2.52 7.04 4.14
N ARG A 4 -2.56 8.27 4.64
CA ARG A 4 -3.69 8.81 5.38
C ARG A 4 -3.98 10.20 4.84
N ASP A 5 -5.26 10.56 4.81
CA ASP A 5 -5.65 11.94 4.59
C ASP A 5 -4.94 12.85 5.62
N CYS A 6 -4.32 13.92 5.15
CA CYS A 6 -3.50 14.80 5.97
C CYS A 6 -4.31 15.92 6.63
N GLU A 7 -5.47 16.27 6.07
CA GLU A 7 -6.27 17.41 6.54
C GLU A 7 -7.21 16.96 7.66
N ASP A 8 -8.25 16.20 7.31
CA ASP A 8 -9.28 15.77 8.26
C ASP A 8 -9.01 14.37 8.80
N HIS A 9 -7.98 13.69 8.28
CA HIS A 9 -7.71 12.28 8.57
C HIS A 9 -8.92 11.37 8.32
N SER A 10 -9.77 11.79 7.38
CA SER A 10 -11.10 11.25 7.12
C SER A 10 -11.09 9.85 6.52
N PHE A 11 -9.99 9.48 5.86
CA PHE A 11 -9.75 8.14 5.35
C PHE A 11 -8.28 7.76 5.42
N SER A 12 -8.03 6.46 5.30
CA SER A 12 -6.70 5.88 5.15
C SER A 12 -6.67 4.79 4.09
N ILE A 13 -5.51 4.65 3.45
CA ILE A 13 -5.26 3.66 2.41
C ILE A 13 -4.11 2.77 2.88
N VAL A 14 -4.40 1.48 3.02
CA VAL A 14 -3.39 0.45 3.25
C VAL A 14 -3.06 -0.20 1.91
N ILE A 15 -1.80 -0.10 1.49
CA ILE A 15 -1.27 -0.71 0.26
C ILE A 15 -0.38 -1.87 0.67
N GLU A 16 -0.78 -3.08 0.28
CA GLU A 16 0.01 -4.28 0.50
C GLU A 16 0.89 -4.54 -0.73
N THR A 17 2.18 -4.72 -0.50
CA THR A 17 3.16 -5.05 -1.53
C THR A 17 3.77 -6.42 -1.24
N VAL A 18 4.03 -7.19 -2.29
CA VAL A 18 4.69 -8.50 -2.21
C VAL A 18 5.82 -8.55 -3.23
N GLN A 19 6.85 -9.34 -2.94
CA GLN A 19 7.86 -9.69 -3.94
C GLN A 19 7.20 -10.58 -4.99
N CYS A 20 7.23 -10.15 -6.24
CA CYS A 20 6.53 -10.83 -7.34
C CYS A 20 7.46 -11.50 -8.35
N ALA A 21 8.77 -11.39 -8.17
CA ALA A 21 9.78 -12.07 -8.97
C ALA A 21 10.96 -12.49 -8.09
N ASP A 22 11.90 -13.26 -8.66
CA ASP A 22 13.10 -13.71 -7.95
C ASP A 22 14.03 -12.55 -7.55
N ASP A 23 13.95 -11.42 -8.26
CA ASP A 23 14.61 -10.17 -7.88
C ASP A 23 13.97 -9.61 -6.59
N PRO A 24 14.74 -9.45 -5.48
CA PRO A 24 14.22 -8.97 -4.20
C PRO A 24 13.68 -7.54 -4.26
N ASP A 25 14.11 -6.74 -5.22
CA ASP A 25 13.64 -5.36 -5.39
C ASP A 25 12.38 -5.27 -6.27
N ALA A 26 12.00 -6.37 -6.95
CA ALA A 26 10.79 -6.46 -7.76
C ALA A 26 9.54 -6.67 -6.88
N VAL A 27 8.94 -5.56 -6.46
CA VAL A 27 7.71 -5.54 -5.67
C VAL A 27 6.48 -5.16 -6.49
N CYS A 28 5.37 -5.85 -6.26
CA CYS A 28 4.07 -5.59 -6.88
C CYS A 28 3.02 -5.24 -5.81
N THR A 29 2.07 -4.37 -6.16
CA THR A 29 0.90 -4.12 -5.31
C THR A 29 -0.05 -5.33 -5.37
N ARG A 30 -0.27 -5.98 -4.22
CA ARG A 30 -1.19 -7.11 -4.08
C ARG A 30 -2.61 -6.67 -3.78
N SER A 31 -2.76 -5.70 -2.89
CA SER A 31 -4.08 -5.23 -2.45
C SER A 31 -4.03 -3.76 -2.04
N VAL A 32 -5.18 -3.10 -2.16
CA VAL A 32 -5.41 -1.73 -1.69
C VAL A 32 -6.71 -1.72 -0.89
N THR A 33 -6.64 -1.30 0.37
CA THR A 33 -7.79 -1.22 1.27
C THR A 33 -8.00 0.22 1.71
N VAL A 34 -9.23 0.72 1.55
CA VAL A 34 -9.66 2.03 2.05
C VAL A 34 -10.40 1.83 3.37
N ARG A 35 -10.12 2.69 4.37
CA ARG A 35 -10.78 2.72 5.68
C ARG A 35 -11.16 4.13 6.05
#